data_AF-A0A7I4BFH6-F1
#
_entry.id   AF-A0A7I4BFH6-F1
#
_cell.length_a   1.000
_cell.length_b   1.000
_cell.length_c   1.000
_cell.angle_alpha   90.00
_cell.angle_beta   90.00
_cell.angle_gamma   90.00
#
_symmetry.space_group_name_H-M   'P 1'
#
loop_
_entity.id
_entity.type
_entity.pdbx_description
1 polymer ?
#
loop_
_entity_poly.entity_id
_entity_poly.type
_entity_poly.pdbx_seq_one_letter_code
_entity_poly.pdbx_strand_id
1 'polypeptide(L)'
;MVTNGCQMKPSATAQAPEIQLSDNSEGNNYYTLIMTDPDAPSPSEPSLREWLHWIVTDIPGNSGGSETTSGFSWLQEQVTHTSSSGRELVPYMGPRPPIGIHRYAFILFKQPSTPFLISPPTVRNNFSTRNFASHYGLGLPVAATYCNAQKEPGSRRR
;
A
#
# COMPACT_ATOMS: atom_id res chain seq x y z
N MET A 1 -6.58 12.02 -2.07
CA MET A 1 -7.06 11.23 -0.92
C MET A 1 -7.51 9.87 -1.41
N VAL A 2 -6.84 8.80 -0.97
CA VAL A 2 -7.33 7.42 -1.19
C VAL A 2 -8.40 7.15 -0.15
N THR A 3 -9.66 7.14 -0.57
CA THR A 3 -10.82 6.80 0.25
C THR A 3 -11.28 5.37 -0.06
N ASN A 4 -11.98 4.71 0.86
CA ASN A 4 -12.50 3.36 0.61
C ASN A 4 -13.34 3.33 -0.67
N GLY A 5 -12.97 2.44 -1.60
CA GLY A 5 -13.65 2.31 -2.89
C GLY A 5 -13.21 3.32 -3.96
N CYS A 6 -12.08 4.02 -3.77
CA CYS A 6 -11.58 4.95 -4.77
C CYS A 6 -11.26 4.25 -6.10
N GLN A 7 -11.50 4.93 -7.23
CA GLN A 7 -11.12 4.41 -8.55
C GLN A 7 -9.74 4.95 -8.93
N MET A 8 -8.76 4.07 -9.05
CA MET A 8 -7.40 4.43 -9.45
C MET A 8 -7.21 4.26 -10.94
N LYS A 9 -6.72 5.32 -11.61
CA LYS A 9 -6.26 5.24 -13.00
C LYS A 9 -4.86 4.63 -13.01
N PRO A 10 -4.62 3.50 -13.69
CA PRO A 10 -3.30 2.88 -13.80
C PRO A 10 -2.18 3.86 -14.18
N SER A 11 -2.48 4.85 -15.03
CA SER A 11 -1.55 5.92 -15.41
C SER A 11 -1.15 6.84 -14.25
N ALA A 12 -2.10 7.19 -13.37
CA ALA A 12 -1.87 8.03 -12.19
C ALA A 12 -1.22 7.28 -11.03
N THR A 13 -1.27 5.94 -11.04
CA THR A 13 -0.67 5.05 -10.03
C THR A 13 0.53 4.29 -10.57
N ALA A 14 1.21 4.85 -11.58
CA ALA A 14 2.44 4.25 -12.10
C ALA A 14 3.58 4.35 -11.08
N GLN A 15 3.56 5.38 -10.23
CA GLN A 15 4.52 5.61 -9.15
C GLN A 15 3.91 5.28 -7.79
N ALA A 16 4.77 4.95 -6.84
CA ALA A 16 4.37 4.64 -5.48
C ALA A 16 3.64 5.83 -4.83
N PRO A 17 2.56 5.58 -4.07
CA PRO A 17 1.87 6.65 -3.39
C PRO A 17 2.74 7.28 -2.30
N GLU A 18 2.57 8.58 -2.01
CA GLU A 18 3.17 9.18 -0.81
C GLU A 18 2.41 8.65 0.41
N ILE A 19 3.13 8.27 1.47
CA ILE A 19 2.54 7.78 2.71
C ILE A 19 2.53 8.92 3.72
N GLN A 20 1.32 9.38 4.08
CA GLN A 20 1.13 10.34 5.16
C GLN A 20 0.38 9.65 6.31
N LEU A 21 1.05 9.52 7.45
CA LEU A 21 0.49 8.95 8.67
C LEU A 21 0.50 10.04 9.75
N SER A 22 -0.64 10.19 10.41
CA SER A 22 -0.81 11.03 11.59
C SER A 22 -1.30 10.15 12.73
N ASP A 23 -0.37 9.75 13.58
CA ASP A 23 -0.63 9.08 14.84
C ASP A 23 -0.57 10.12 15.97
N ASN A 24 -1.70 10.34 16.63
CA ASN A 24 -1.83 11.29 17.74
C ASN A 24 -1.36 10.71 19.09
N SER A 25 -0.72 9.53 19.10
CA SER A 25 -0.18 8.97 20.33
C SER A 25 1.15 9.63 20.72
N GLU A 26 1.40 9.74 22.02
CA GLU A 26 2.58 10.41 22.58
C GLU A 26 3.91 9.64 22.38
N GLY A 27 3.89 8.54 21.62
CA GLY A 27 5.04 7.65 21.42
C GLY A 27 5.54 7.61 19.98
N ASN A 28 6.85 7.36 19.81
CA ASN A 28 7.45 7.07 18.51
C ASN A 28 7.04 5.68 18.03
N ASN A 29 5.83 5.58 17.47
CA ASN A 29 5.34 4.36 16.85
C ASN A 29 5.84 4.26 15.41
N TYR A 30 6.12 3.04 14.99
CA TYR A 30 6.49 2.71 13.62
C TYR A 30 5.45 1.77 13.03
N TYR A 31 5.29 1.86 11.71
CA TYR A 31 4.23 1.19 10.98
C TYR A 31 4.78 0.46 9.75
N THR A 32 4.13 -0.66 9.45
CA THR A 32 4.35 -1.43 8.23
C THR A 32 3.12 -1.35 7.35
N LEU A 33 3.29 -0.89 6.12
CA LEU A 33 2.27 -0.84 5.09
C LEU A 33 2.48 -2.00 4.11
N ILE A 34 1.40 -2.74 3.83
CA ILE A 34 1.37 -3.82 2.85
C ILE A 34 0.30 -3.50 1.82
N MET A 35 0.67 -3.56 0.54
CA MET A 35 -0.26 -3.44 -0.58
C MET A 35 -0.42 -4.79 -1.27
N THR A 36 -1.64 -5.30 -1.36
CA THR A 36 -1.96 -6.59 -2.00
C THR A 36 -3.13 -6.51 -2.98
N ASP A 37 -3.18 -7.45 -3.91
CA ASP A 37 -4.29 -7.68 -4.85
C ASP A 37 -4.89 -9.09 -4.62
N PRO A 38 -6.05 -9.21 -3.95
CA PRO A 38 -6.71 -10.48 -3.71
C PRO A 38 -7.45 -11.03 -4.94
N ASP A 39 -7.49 -10.27 -6.05
CA ASP A 39 -8.23 -10.58 -7.27
C ASP A 39 -7.30 -11.04 -8.41
N ALA A 40 -6.01 -11.29 -8.15
CA ALA A 40 -5.07 -11.74 -9.19
C ALA A 40 -5.22 -13.24 -9.55
N PRO A 41 -5.17 -13.63 -10.83
CA PRO A 41 -5.07 -12.78 -12.03
C PRO A 41 -6.41 -12.19 -12.50
N SER A 42 -7.54 -12.73 -12.04
CA SER A 42 -8.87 -12.14 -12.28
C SER A 42 -9.79 -12.29 -11.06
N PRO A 43 -10.73 -11.37 -10.82
CA PRO A 43 -11.66 -11.47 -9.69
C PRO A 43 -12.51 -12.74 -9.71
N SER A 44 -12.81 -13.25 -10.91
CA SER A 44 -13.60 -14.47 -11.11
C SER A 44 -12.78 -15.75 -10.92
N GLU A 45 -11.48 -15.71 -11.19
CA GLU A 45 -10.55 -16.83 -11.03
C GLU A 45 -9.25 -16.32 -10.37
N PRO A 46 -9.27 -16.06 -9.05
CA PRO A 46 -8.15 -15.43 -8.37
C PRO A 46 -7.12 -16.47 -7.89
N SER A 47 -6.54 -17.22 -8.83
CA SER A 47 -5.62 -18.33 -8.58
C SER A 47 -4.25 -17.93 -8.02
N LEU A 48 -3.88 -16.64 -8.10
CA LEU A 48 -2.59 -16.11 -7.64
C LEU A 48 -2.73 -15.21 -6.40
N ARG A 49 -3.92 -15.15 -5.81
CA ARG A 49 -4.22 -14.30 -4.65
C ARG A 49 -3.47 -14.75 -3.38
N GLU A 50 -3.04 -13.84 -2.52
CA GLU A 50 -2.95 -12.39 -2.72
C GLU A 50 -1.67 -12.09 -3.53
N TRP A 51 -1.73 -11.19 -4.51
CA TRP A 51 -0.54 -10.73 -5.20
C TRP A 51 0.06 -9.54 -4.45
N LEU A 52 1.33 -9.64 -4.07
CA LEU A 52 2.02 -8.60 -3.32
C LEU A 52 2.52 -7.48 -4.23
N HIS A 53 1.99 -6.27 -4.03
CA HIS A 53 2.37 -5.09 -4.79
C HIS A 53 3.44 -4.25 -4.10
N TRP A 54 3.40 -4.13 -2.77
CA TRP A 54 4.30 -3.24 -2.06
C TRP A 54 4.42 -3.64 -0.58
N ILE A 55 5.61 -3.52 0.00
CA ILE A 55 5.80 -3.53 1.46
C ILE A 55 6.75 -2.40 1.83
N VAL A 56 6.32 -1.56 2.77
CA VAL A 56 7.15 -0.53 3.39
C VAL A 56 7.10 -0.74 4.90
N THR A 57 8.27 -0.80 5.53
CA THR A 57 8.45 -0.92 6.98
C THR A 57 9.01 0.38 7.53
N ASP A 58 9.08 0.48 8.86
CA ASP A 58 9.74 1.56 9.58
C ASP A 58 9.17 2.94 9.23
N ILE A 59 7.87 3.01 8.92
CA ILE A 59 7.19 4.27 8.64
C ILE A 59 6.89 4.93 10.00
N PRO A 60 7.43 6.12 10.31
CA PRO A 60 7.12 6.80 11.56
C PRO A 60 5.66 7.24 11.56
N GLY A 61 5.00 7.12 12.71
CA GLY A 61 3.60 7.51 12.89
C GLY A 61 3.31 9.00 12.66
N ASN A 62 4.36 9.84 12.63
CA ASN A 62 4.26 11.27 12.34
C ASN A 62 5.01 11.61 11.04
N SER A 63 4.81 10.80 9.99
CA SER A 63 5.40 11.00 8.68
C SER A 63 4.58 12.05 7.90
N GLY A 64 5.01 13.30 7.95
CA GLY A 64 4.55 14.37 7.04
C GLY A 64 3.82 15.51 7.74
N GLY A 65 4.47 16.68 7.78
CA GLY A 65 3.87 18.01 8.00
C GLY A 65 3.11 18.21 9.32
N SER A 66 3.63 19.09 10.19
CA SER A 66 2.85 19.69 11.27
C SER A 66 1.63 20.41 10.68
N GLU A 67 0.49 19.72 10.53
CA GLU A 67 -0.88 20.27 10.50
C GLU A 67 -1.90 19.16 10.11
N THR A 68 -2.55 18.60 11.14
CA THR A 68 -3.95 18.11 11.23
C THR A 68 -4.71 17.62 9.98
N THR A 69 -4.08 16.99 8.99
CA THR A 69 -4.77 16.41 7.83
C THR A 69 -4.39 14.94 7.65
N SER A 70 -5.15 14.06 8.30
CA SER A 70 -5.08 12.62 8.07
C SER A 70 -5.63 12.29 6.67
N GLY A 71 -4.77 12.21 5.65
CA GLY A 71 -5.17 11.81 4.30
C GLY A 71 -4.03 11.80 3.30
N PHE A 72 -4.12 10.93 2.29
CA PHE A 72 -3.16 10.88 1.18
C PHE A 72 -3.37 12.06 0.23
N SER A 73 -2.57 13.13 0.30
CA SER A 73 -2.71 14.29 -0.59
C SER A 73 -2.18 13.97 -1.99
N TRP A 74 -3.07 13.97 -2.98
CA TRP A 74 -2.72 13.84 -4.41
C TRP A 74 -2.85 15.17 -5.16
N LEU A 75 -2.79 16.29 -4.45
CA LEU A 75 -2.88 17.62 -5.06
C LEU A 75 -1.92 18.60 -4.35
N GLN A 76 -0.62 18.51 -4.66
CA GLN A 76 0.21 19.70 -4.71
C GLN A 76 1.33 19.46 -5.73
N GLU A 77 1.20 20.12 -6.87
CA GLU A 77 2.19 20.20 -7.93
C GLU A 77 3.44 20.92 -7.38
N GLN A 78 4.62 20.30 -7.58
CA GLN A 78 5.96 20.78 -7.22
C GLN A 78 6.39 20.73 -5.74
N VAL A 79 6.66 19.53 -5.22
CA VAL A 79 7.86 19.29 -4.40
C VAL A 79 8.47 17.95 -4.79
N THR A 80 9.62 17.98 -5.43
CA THR A 80 10.51 16.85 -5.64
C THR A 80 11.12 16.40 -4.31
N HIS A 81 10.43 15.62 -3.50
CA HIS A 81 11.05 14.86 -2.41
C HIS A 81 10.37 13.50 -2.27
N THR A 82 10.98 12.46 -2.84
CA THR A 82 10.81 11.08 -2.39
C THR A 82 11.28 11.01 -0.94
N SER A 83 10.39 11.30 0.00
CA SER A 83 10.55 10.97 1.41
C SER A 83 9.45 9.98 1.77
N SER A 84 9.55 8.77 1.22
CA SER A 84 8.98 7.61 1.90
C SER A 84 9.60 7.62 3.29
N SER A 85 8.84 7.99 4.32
CA SER A 85 9.42 8.11 5.66
C SER A 85 9.82 6.74 6.26
N GLY A 86 9.62 5.65 5.51
CA GLY A 86 10.01 4.29 5.88
C GLY A 86 10.91 3.60 4.85
N ARG A 87 11.32 2.38 5.20
CA ARG A 87 12.17 1.48 4.42
C ARG A 87 11.32 0.63 3.47
N GLU A 88 11.57 0.71 2.18
CA GLU A 88 10.93 -0.17 1.20
C GLU A 88 11.52 -1.59 1.30
N LEU A 89 10.69 -2.56 1.69
CA LEU A 89 11.08 -3.96 1.80
C LEU A 89 10.77 -4.72 0.50
N VAL A 90 9.65 -4.41 -0.13
CA VAL A 90 9.25 -4.97 -1.42
C VAL A 90 8.89 -3.80 -2.33
N PRO A 91 9.60 -3.58 -3.46
CA PRO A 91 9.39 -2.43 -4.32
C PRO A 91 7.96 -2.28 -4.82
N TYR A 92 7.48 -1.03 -4.91
CA TYR A 92 6.16 -0.75 -5.43
C TYR A 92 5.99 -1.28 -6.86
N MET A 93 4.94 -2.08 -7.07
CA MET A 93 4.45 -2.43 -8.39
C MET A 93 3.07 -1.79 -8.59
N GLY A 94 2.97 -0.86 -9.53
CA GLY A 94 1.69 -0.23 -9.85
C GLY A 94 0.63 -1.22 -10.35
N PRO A 95 -0.66 -0.88 -10.21
CA PRO A 95 -1.77 -1.73 -10.64
C PRO A 95 -1.72 -1.95 -12.16
N ARG A 96 -1.72 -3.23 -12.56
CA ARG A 96 -1.77 -3.64 -13.97
C ARG A 96 -2.77 -4.78 -14.17
N PRO A 97 -4.05 -4.55 -13.85
CA PRO A 97 -5.07 -5.59 -13.94
C PRO A 97 -5.25 -6.03 -15.41
N PRO A 98 -5.14 -7.33 -15.73
CA PRO A 98 -5.31 -7.81 -17.10
C PRO A 98 -6.78 -7.82 -17.53
N ILE A 99 -7.68 -8.21 -16.62
CA ILE A 99 -9.12 -8.34 -16.87
C ILE A 99 -9.93 -8.05 -15.60
N GLY A 100 -11.09 -7.40 -15.76
CA GLY A 100 -11.98 -7.09 -14.65
C GLY A 100 -11.49 -5.92 -13.79
N ILE A 101 -12.13 -5.77 -12.64
CA ILE A 101 -11.86 -4.72 -11.66
C ILE A 101 -11.15 -5.38 -10.48
N HIS A 102 -9.90 -5.03 -10.26
CA HIS A 102 -9.09 -5.56 -9.16
C HIS A 102 -9.12 -4.60 -7.98
N ARG A 103 -9.18 -5.16 -6.78
CA ARG A 103 -9.04 -4.41 -5.53
C ARG A 103 -7.57 -4.39 -5.13
N TYR A 104 -7.05 -3.22 -4.85
CA TYR A 104 -5.73 -3.03 -4.27
C TYR A 104 -5.93 -2.64 -2.82
N ALA A 105 -5.69 -3.59 -1.93
CA ALA A 105 -5.83 -3.41 -0.49
C ALA A 105 -4.53 -2.86 0.09
N PHE A 106 -4.63 -1.79 0.87
CA PHE A 106 -3.57 -1.18 1.65
C PHE A 106 -3.84 -1.48 3.11
N ILE A 107 -2.96 -2.23 3.75
CA ILE A 107 -3.14 -2.73 5.10
C ILE A 107 -1.99 -2.20 5.94
N LEU A 108 -2.31 -1.46 7.00
CA LEU A 108 -1.35 -0.84 7.89
C LEU A 108 -1.31 -1.61 9.21
N PHE A 109 -0.11 -1.97 9.65
CA PHE A 109 0.15 -2.62 10.93
C PHE A 109 1.06 -1.75 11.78
N LYS A 110 0.83 -1.76 13.10
CA LYS A 110 1.76 -1.18 14.07
C LYS A 110 2.90 -2.17 14.33
N GLN A 111 4.14 -1.69 14.31
CA GLN A 111 5.30 -2.51 14.60
C GLN A 111 5.41 -2.76 16.12
N PRO A 112 5.74 -3.99 16.55
CA PRO A 112 5.87 -4.31 17.97
C PRO A 112 7.14 -3.75 18.60
N SER A 113 8.19 -3.49 17.80
CA SER A 113 9.49 -3.02 18.28
C SER A 113 10.26 -2.27 17.19
N THR A 114 11.28 -1.52 17.62
CA THR A 114 12.29 -0.91 16.75
C THR A 114 13.70 -1.18 17.27
N PRO A 115 14.64 -1.70 16.45
CA PRO A 115 14.48 -2.01 15.03
C PRO A 115 13.55 -3.21 14.80
N PHE A 116 12.86 -3.21 13.66
CA PHE A 116 12.00 -4.31 13.26
C PHE A 116 12.65 -5.08 12.11
N LEU A 117 13.11 -6.29 12.42
CA LEU A 117 13.86 -7.09 11.47
C LEU A 117 12.89 -8.00 10.71
N ILE A 118 12.63 -7.65 9.45
CA ILE A 118 11.82 -8.45 8.52
C ILE A 118 12.67 -8.82 7.31
N SER A 119 12.50 -10.05 6.82
CA SER A 119 13.03 -10.47 5.52
C SER A 119 11.97 -10.28 4.41
N PRO A 120 12.36 -9.78 3.23
CA PRO A 120 11.44 -9.64 2.10
C PRO A 120 10.94 -11.02 1.65
N PRO A 121 9.65 -11.17 1.32
CA PRO A 121 9.14 -12.36 0.65
C PRO A 121 9.87 -12.62 -0.67
N THR A 122 10.15 -13.90 -0.96
CA THR A 122 10.84 -14.31 -2.20
C THR A 122 9.94 -14.30 -3.43
N VAL A 123 8.62 -14.42 -3.23
CA VAL A 123 7.61 -14.44 -4.28
C VAL A 123 6.48 -13.48 -3.93
N ARG A 124 5.83 -12.95 -4.97
CA ARG A 124 4.70 -12.01 -4.82
C ARG A 124 3.35 -12.70 -4.92
N ASN A 125 3.24 -13.79 -5.67
CA ASN A 125 2.01 -14.56 -5.81
C ASN A 125 1.74 -15.41 -4.56
N ASN A 126 0.47 -15.72 -4.31
CA ASN A 126 0.04 -16.52 -3.15
C ASN A 126 0.56 -15.96 -1.82
N PHE A 127 0.78 -14.65 -1.75
CA PHE A 127 1.15 -13.99 -0.52
C PHE A 127 -0.02 -14.07 0.46
N SER A 128 0.28 -14.22 1.75
CA SER A 128 -0.71 -14.22 2.81
C SER A 128 -0.34 -13.14 3.82
N THR A 129 -1.07 -12.02 3.76
CA THR A 129 -0.87 -10.90 4.68
C THR A 129 -1.07 -11.34 6.13
N ARG A 130 -2.00 -12.26 6.37
CA ARG A 130 -2.26 -12.84 7.70
C ARG A 130 -1.07 -13.64 8.21
N ASN A 131 -0.51 -14.54 7.40
CA ASN A 131 0.62 -15.36 7.82
C ASN A 131 1.86 -14.49 8.04
N PHE A 132 2.08 -13.49 7.19
CA PHE A 132 3.15 -12.51 7.36
C PHE A 132 3.00 -11.75 8.69
N ALA A 133 1.82 -11.21 8.97
CA ALA A 133 1.54 -10.48 10.21
C ALA A 133 1.72 -11.37 11.45
N SER A 134 1.26 -12.63 11.40
CA SER A 134 1.43 -13.58 12.49
C SER A 134 2.90 -13.97 12.71
N HIS A 135 3.66 -14.17 11.62
CA HIS A 135 5.05 -14.59 11.70
C HIS A 135 5.94 -13.53 12.33
N TYR A 136 5.69 -12.25 12.01
CA TYR A 136 6.46 -11.11 12.52
C TYR A 136 5.81 -10.43 13.74
N GLY A 137 4.75 -10.99 14.30
CA GLY A 137 4.10 -10.45 15.51
C GLY A 137 3.47 -9.06 15.34
N LEU A 138 3.04 -8.71 14.11
CA LEU A 138 2.39 -7.42 13.80
C LEU A 138 1.00 -7.27 14.42
N GLY A 139 0.39 -8.37 14.86
CA GLY A 139 -0.95 -8.37 15.45
C GLY A 139 -2.06 -8.07 14.43
N LEU A 140 -3.07 -7.31 14.86
CA LEU A 140 -4.19 -6.89 14.01
C LEU A 140 -3.84 -5.61 13.23
N PRO A 141 -4.38 -5.44 12.01
CA PRO A 141 -4.19 -4.21 11.26
C PRO A 141 -4.82 -3.03 12.01
N VAL A 142 -4.11 -1.91 12.07
CA VAL A 142 -4.60 -0.66 12.68
C VAL A 142 -5.46 0.16 11.72
N ALA A 143 -5.24 -0.03 10.42
CA ALA A 143 -6.05 0.56 9.36
C ALA A 143 -6.00 -0.33 8.11
N ALA A 144 -7.09 -0.33 7.35
CA ALA A 144 -7.14 -0.93 6.04
C ALA A 144 -8.01 -0.07 5.12
N THR A 145 -7.55 0.14 3.90
CA THR A 145 -8.32 0.77 2.83
C THR A 145 -8.10 0.01 1.54
N TYR A 146 -9.01 0.15 0.58
CA TYR A 146 -8.80 -0.42 -0.74
C TYR A 146 -9.27 0.53 -1.82
N CYS A 147 -8.66 0.39 -2.99
CA CYS A 147 -9.11 1.05 -4.20
C CYS A 147 -9.23 0.06 -5.35
N ASN A 148 -10.09 0.40 -6.29
CA ASN A 148 -10.35 -0.39 -7.47
C ASN A 148 -9.54 0.13 -8.65
N ALA A 149 -8.89 -0.75 -9.39
CA ALA A 149 -8.33 -0.42 -10.69
C ALA A 149 -8.78 -1.43 -11.74
N GLN A 150 -8.96 -0.94 -12.96
CA GLN A 150 -9.27 -1.76 -14.14
C GLN A 150 -8.36 -1.34 -15.28
N LYS A 151 -8.24 -2.19 -16.30
CA LYS A 151 -7.48 -1.87 -17.51
C LYS A 151 -8.01 -0.58 -18.13
N GLU A 152 -7.13 0.39 -18.42
CA GLU A 152 -7.55 1.58 -19.15
C GLU A 152 -8.01 1.18 -20.56
N PRO A 153 -9.19 1.64 -21.01
CA PRO A 153 -9.57 1.46 -22.41
C PRO A 153 -8.52 2.15 -23.27
N GLY A 154 -7.85 1.38 -24.14
CA GLY A 154 -6.81 1.91 -25.01
C GLY A 154 -7.31 3.14 -25.75
N SER A 155 -6.53 4.22 -25.76
CA SER A 155 -6.87 5.42 -26.51
C SER A 155 -7.02 5.05 -27.98
N ARG A 156 -8.26 4.96 -28.48
CA ARG A 156 -8.51 4.99 -29.91
C ARG A 156 -8.10 6.38 -30.38
N ARG A 157 -6.88 6.51 -30.92
CA ARG A 157 -6.56 7.60 -31.84
C ARG A 157 -7.50 7.43 -33.03
N ARG A 158 -8.49 8.31 -33.14
CA ARG A 158 -9.36 8.46 -34.30
C ARG A 158 -8.72 9.47 -35.24
#